data_AF-A0A257S3B5-F1
#
_entry.id   AF-A0A257S3B5-F1
#
_cell.length_a   1.000
_cell.length_b   1.000
_cell.length_c   1.000
_cell.angle_alpha   90.00
_cell.angle_beta   90.00
_cell.angle_gamma   90.00
#
_symmetry.space_group_name_H-M   'P 1'
#
loop_
_entity.id
_entity.type
_entity.pdbx_description
1 polymer ?
#
loop_
_entity_poly.entity_id
_entity_poly.type
_entity_poly.pdbx_seq_one_letter_code
_entity_poly.pdbx_strand_id
1 'polypeptide(L)' 'MTHTPRLGLPDLSRMSEAQRAAHDAIASGPRGRVEGPLAVWLHSAELANNAQALGAFCRFG' A
#
# COMPACT_ATOMS: atom_id res chain seq x y z
N MET A 1 24.88 -0.90 -1.85
CA MET A 1 24.44 -1.20 -0.46
C MET A 1 22.92 -1.30 -0.49
N THR A 2 22.35 -2.49 -0.27
CA THR A 2 20.89 -2.67 -0.19
C THR A 2 20.42 -2.18 1.18
N HIS A 3 19.74 -1.03 1.22
CA HIS A 3 19.14 -0.54 2.46
C HIS A 3 17.88 -1.35 2.76
N THR A 4 17.95 -2.21 3.78
CA THR A 4 16.76 -2.91 4.28
C THR A 4 15.83 -1.89 4.94
N PRO A 5 14.60 -1.70 4.42
CA PRO A 5 13.67 -0.75 5.01
C PRO A 5 13.31 -1.17 6.44
N ARG A 6 13.28 -0.21 7.38
CA ARG A 6 12.92 -0.45 8.79
C ARG A 6 11.50 -1.03 8.94
N LEU A 7 10.60 -0.67 8.03
CA LEU A 7 9.26 -1.21 7.94
C LEU A 7 8.97 -1.51 6.46
N GLY A 8 8.77 -2.78 6.13
CA GLY A 8 8.45 -3.25 4.79
C GLY A 8 6.97 -3.59 4.64
N LEU A 9 6.62 -4.30 3.57
CA LEU A 9 5.28 -4.86 3.37
C LEU A 9 4.88 -5.73 4.57
N PRO A 10 3.63 -5.65 5.07
CA PRO A 10 3.14 -6.60 6.05
C PRO A 10 3.23 -8.03 5.54
N ASP A 11 3.35 -8.99 6.45
CA ASP A 11 3.31 -10.41 6.11
C ASP A 11 1.98 -10.75 5.41
N LEU A 12 2.07 -11.13 4.13
CA LEU A 12 0.92 -11.45 3.29
C LEU A 12 0.04 -12.58 3.86
N SER A 13 0.62 -13.49 4.65
CA SER A 13 -0.11 -14.59 5.28
C SER A 13 -0.90 -14.16 6.52
N ARG A 14 -0.57 -13.00 7.09
CA ARG A 14 -1.13 -12.48 8.34
C ARG A 14 -1.94 -11.20 8.19
N MET A 15 -2.16 -10.74 6.95
CA MET A 15 -3.00 -9.59 6.67
C MET A 15 -4.44 -9.83 7.13
N SER A 16 -5.02 -8.81 7.77
CA SER A 16 -6.47 -8.74 7.95
C SER A 16 -7.18 -8.66 6.60
N GLU A 17 -8.49 -8.93 6.59
CA GLU A 17 -9.30 -8.82 5.37
C GLU A 17 -9.22 -7.42 4.75
N ALA A 18 -9.28 -6.36 5.58
CA ALA A 18 -9.16 -4.98 5.12
C ALA A 18 -7.78 -4.68 4.50
N GLN A 19 -6.70 -5.21 5.07
CA GLN A 19 -5.36 -5.06 4.49
C GLN A 19 -5.24 -5.82 3.17
N ARG A 20 -5.83 -7.01 3.07
CA ARG A 20 -5.82 -7.80 1.83
C ARG A 20 -6.61 -7.09 0.72
N ALA A 21 -7.79 -6.56 1.03
CA ALA A 21 -8.57 -5.78 0.08
C ALA A 21 -7.81 -4.53 -0.41
N ALA A 22 -7.16 -3.80 0.50
CA ALA A 22 -6.33 -2.64 0.13
C ALA A 22 -5.10 -3.04 -0.71
N HIS A 23 -4.44 -4.14 -0.35
CA HIS A 23 -3.33 -4.71 -1.12
C HIS A 23 -3.75 -5.00 -2.56
N ASP A 24 -4.85 -5.74 -2.73
CA ASP A 24 -5.32 -6.18 -4.04
C ASP A 24 -5.78 -5.01 -4.90
N ALA A 25 -6.41 -3.99 -4.31
CA ALA A 25 -6.74 -2.75 -5.00
C ALA A 25 -5.49 -1.99 -5.49
N ILE A 26 -4.42 -1.95 -4.70
CA ILE A 26 -3.15 -1.33 -5.13
C ILE A 26 -2.53 -2.12 -6.28
N ALA A 27 -2.43 -3.45 -6.11
CA ALA A 27 -1.77 -4.34 -7.06
C ALA A 27 -2.51 -4.45 -8.40
N SER A 28 -3.84 -4.44 -8.39
CA SER A 28 -4.67 -4.44 -9.60
C SER A 28 -4.82 -3.06 -10.26
N GLY A 29 -4.48 -1.99 -9.53
CA GLY A 29 -4.55 -0.61 -10.01
C GLY A 29 -3.36 -0.22 -10.91
N PRO A 30 -3.28 1.06 -11.33
CA PRO A 30 -2.24 1.57 -12.23
C PRO A 30 -0.81 1.51 -11.65
N ARG A 31 -0.67 1.14 -10.37
CA ARG A 31 0.61 0.96 -9.69
C ARG A 31 1.21 -0.43 -9.93
N GLY A 32 0.39 -1.45 -10.22
CA GLY A 32 0.81 -2.83 -10.56
C GLY A 32 1.46 -3.65 -9.44
N ARG A 33 1.96 -3.01 -8.36
CA ARG A 33 2.57 -3.69 -7.21
C ARG A 33 2.50 -2.83 -5.95
N VAL A 34 2.59 -3.49 -4.79
CA VAL A 34 2.66 -2.83 -3.49
C VAL A 34 4.12 -2.65 -3.08
N GLU A 35 4.65 -1.43 -3.21
CA GLU A 35 6.05 -1.12 -2.89
C GLU A 35 6.24 0.28 -2.29
N GLY A 36 7.46 0.56 -1.83
CA GLY A 36 7.84 1.88 -1.32
C GLY A 36 6.89 2.35 -0.20
N PRO A 37 6.42 3.61 -0.23
CA PRO A 37 5.49 4.12 0.77
C PRO A 37 4.19 3.33 0.88
N LEU A 38 3.69 2.73 -0.21
CA LEU A 38 2.45 1.95 -0.18
C LEU A 38 2.59 0.69 0.67
N ALA A 39 3.75 0.03 0.61
CA ALA A 39 4.06 -1.12 1.46
C ALA A 39 4.09 -0.75 2.95
N VAL A 40 4.57 0.46 3.28
CA VAL A 40 4.59 0.97 4.65
C VAL A 40 3.18 1.33 5.12
N TRP A 41 2.40 2.04 4.29
CA TRP A 41 1.06 2.46 4.68
C TRP A 41 0.10 1.28 4.85
N LEU A 42 0.33 0.15 4.20
CA LEU A 42 -0.51 -1.04 4.28
C LEU A 42 -0.55 -1.69 5.68
N HIS A 43 0.32 -1.28 6.60
CA HIS A 43 0.16 -1.61 8.03
C HIS A 43 -1.15 -1.04 8.61
N SER A 44 -1.76 -0.04 7.98
CA SER A 44 -3.12 0.44 8.22
C SER A 44 -3.90 0.53 6.90
N ALA A 45 -4.91 -0.33 6.72
CA ALA A 45 -5.71 -0.36 5.50
C ALA A 45 -6.39 0.99 5.22
N GLU A 46 -6.88 1.67 6.25
CA GLU A 46 -7.49 3.00 6.15
C GLU A 46 -6.48 4.05 5.66
N LEU A 47 -5.28 4.06 6.24
CA LEU A 47 -4.22 4.96 5.79
C LEU A 47 -3.82 4.69 4.34
N ALA A 48 -3.68 3.41 3.96
CA ALA A 48 -3.35 3.04 2.59
C ALA A 48 -4.42 3.56 1.60
N ASN A 49 -5.71 3.38 1.90
CA ASN A 49 -6.80 3.87 1.06
C ASN A 49 -6.80 5.40 0.95
N ASN A 50 -6.67 6.11 2.07
CA ASN A 50 -6.62 7.57 2.08
C ASN A 50 -5.41 8.11 1.31
N ALA A 51 -4.24 7.50 1.46
CA ALA A 51 -3.04 7.90 0.73
C ALA A 51 -3.15 7.62 -0.78
N GLN A 52 -3.84 6.53 -1.16
CA GLN A 52 -4.15 6.28 -2.56
C GLN A 52 -5.05 7.36 -3.16
N ALA A 53 -6.13 7.73 -2.45
CA ALA A 53 -7.08 8.75 -2.86
C ALA A 53 -6.41 10.13 -2.95
N LEU A 54 -5.63 10.52 -1.93
CA LEU A 54 -4.82 11.75 -1.96
C LEU A 54 -3.89 11.78 -3.17
N GLY A 55 -3.16 10.68 -3.42
CA GLY A 55 -2.28 10.61 -4.58
C GLY A 55 -3.02 10.71 -5.91
N ALA A 56 -4.22 10.15 -6.00
CA ALA A 56 -5.06 10.28 -7.20
C ALA A 56 -5.53 11.73 -7.39
N PHE A 57 -6.00 12.38 -6.32
CA PHE A 57 -6.36 13.79 -6.32
C PHE A 57 -5.19 14.67 -6.75
N CYS A 58 -4.00 14.51 -6.16
CA CYS A 58 -2.84 15.31 -6.57
C CYS A 58 -2.39 15.09 -8.02
N ARG A 59 -2.75 13.96 -8.66
CA ARG A 59 -2.37 13.66 -10.05
C ARG A 59 -3.41 14.09 -11.07
N PHE A 60 -4.69 14.03 -10.72
CA PHE A 60 -5.80 14.14 -11.67
C PHE A 60 -6.92 15.09 -11.24
N GLY A 61 -6.90 15.54 -9.98
CA GLY A 61 -7.86 16.50 -9.42
C GLY A 61 -7.49 17.94 -9.70
#